data_AF-A0A811P9Z5-F1
#
_entry.id   AF-A0A811P9Z5-F1
#
_cell.length_a   1.000
_cell.length_b   1.000
_cell.length_c   1.000
_cell.angle_alpha   90.00
_cell.angle_beta   90.00
_cell.angle_gamma   90.00
#
_symmetry.space_group_name_H-M   'P 1'
#
loop_
_entity.id
_entity.type
_entity.pdbx_description
1 polymer ?
#
loop_
_entity_poly.entity_id
_entity_poly.type
_entity_poly.pdbx_seq_one_letter_code
_entity_poly.pdbx_strand_id
1 'polypeptide(L)'
;MNDVNENGEIEGANISEDDPFDEGDWIRGPNIGRELDLMTRSRKGKLPLVIEPGKKRPNLVMIAAKFATECNIAVRNHVLIFPHWKEYKKHPKIIKGYIDRVGTKFHTNVKVAPMKKACVAMMKKAIR
;
A
#
# COMPACT_ATOMS: atom_id res chain seq x y z
N MET A 1 -7.86 -59.94 -41.97
CA MET A 1 -7.19 -58.64 -41.91
C MET A 1 -7.73 -57.93 -40.68
N ASN A 2 -6.82 -57.45 -39.82
CA ASN A 2 -6.95 -57.46 -38.38
C ASN A 2 -7.97 -56.47 -37.78
N ASP A 3 -8.60 -56.96 -36.71
CA ASP A 3 -9.69 -56.39 -35.92
C ASP A 3 -9.24 -55.28 -34.96
N VAL A 4 -10.14 -54.30 -34.77
CA VAL A 4 -10.06 -53.23 -33.77
C VAL A 4 -10.28 -53.82 -32.38
N ASN A 5 -9.38 -53.55 -31.42
CA ASN A 5 -9.57 -54.02 -30.06
C ASN A 5 -10.57 -53.14 -29.30
N GLU A 6 -11.58 -53.78 -28.69
CA GLU A 6 -12.26 -53.30 -27.50
C GLU A 6 -11.22 -53.26 -26.37
N ASN A 7 -11.09 -52.14 -25.65
CA ASN A 7 -10.49 -51.93 -24.31
C ASN A 7 -9.87 -50.52 -24.11
N GLY A 8 -10.25 -49.51 -24.90
CA GLY A 8 -9.80 -48.13 -24.68
C GLY A 8 -10.58 -47.43 -23.56
N GLU A 9 -10.10 -47.52 -22.31
CA GLU A 9 -10.59 -46.74 -21.17
C GLU A 9 -10.77 -45.26 -21.56
N ILE A 10 -11.97 -44.74 -21.30
CA ILE A 10 -12.27 -43.31 -21.36
C ILE A 10 -11.62 -42.68 -20.13
N GLU A 11 -10.50 -42.00 -20.33
CA GLU A 11 -9.85 -41.20 -19.30
C GLU A 11 -10.87 -40.25 -18.69
N GLY A 12 -11.12 -40.42 -17.39
CA GLY A 12 -12.02 -39.58 -16.63
C GLY A 12 -11.59 -38.12 -16.76
N ALA A 13 -12.44 -37.33 -17.41
CA ALA A 13 -12.39 -35.89 -17.34
C ALA A 13 -12.64 -35.48 -15.88
N ASN A 14 -11.57 -35.41 -15.09
CA ASN A 14 -11.55 -34.67 -13.84
C ASN A 14 -11.67 -33.19 -14.21
N ILE A 15 -12.91 -32.74 -14.39
CA ILE A 15 -13.25 -31.33 -14.24
C ILE A 15 -12.95 -31.04 -12.78
N SER A 16 -11.75 -30.52 -12.51
CA SER A 16 -11.45 -29.91 -11.23
C SER A 16 -12.43 -28.76 -11.07
N GLU A 17 -13.43 -28.97 -10.21
CA GLU A 17 -14.31 -27.91 -9.76
C GLU A 17 -13.41 -26.82 -9.17
N ASP A 18 -13.37 -25.65 -9.83
CA ASP A 18 -12.71 -24.46 -9.30
C ASP A 18 -13.41 -24.11 -7.98
N ASP A 19 -12.83 -24.52 -6.86
CA ASP A 19 -13.32 -24.17 -5.52
C ASP A 19 -13.27 -22.64 -5.38
N PRO A 20 -14.43 -21.95 -5.29
CA PRO A 20 -14.46 -20.49 -5.17
C PRO A 20 -13.91 -20.00 -3.82
N PHE A 21 -13.54 -20.92 -2.91
CA PHE A 21 -12.94 -20.66 -1.60
C PHE A 21 -11.49 -21.13 -1.46
N ASP A 22 -10.79 -21.48 -2.55
CA ASP A 22 -9.33 -21.61 -2.52
C ASP A 22 -8.69 -20.22 -2.38
N GLU A 23 -8.85 -19.63 -1.18
CA GLU A 23 -8.04 -18.53 -0.66
C GLU A 23 -6.64 -19.07 -0.33
N GLY A 24 -5.97 -19.69 -1.31
CA GLY A 24 -4.53 -19.87 -1.24
C GLY A 24 -3.91 -18.53 -0.91
N ASP A 25 -3.08 -18.48 0.14
CA ASP A 25 -2.51 -17.27 0.72
C ASP A 25 -2.04 -16.32 -0.41
N TRP A 26 -2.85 -15.31 -0.74
CA TRP A 26 -2.52 -14.40 -1.83
C TRP A 26 -1.32 -13.60 -1.34
N ILE A 27 -0.11 -14.06 -1.70
CA ILE A 27 1.14 -13.37 -1.41
C ILE A 27 1.07 -12.06 -2.19
N ARG A 28 0.55 -11.04 -1.52
CA ARG A 28 0.34 -9.71 -2.08
C ARG A 28 1.71 -9.19 -2.48
N GLY A 29 1.97 -9.16 -3.78
CA GLY A 29 3.25 -8.71 -4.33
C GLY A 29 3.59 -7.28 -3.90
N PRO A 30 4.84 -6.83 -4.16
CA PRO A 30 5.28 -5.50 -3.78
C PRO A 30 4.29 -4.42 -4.21
N ASN A 31 3.73 -3.72 -3.22
CA ASN A 31 2.87 -2.58 -3.46
C ASN A 31 3.75 -1.37 -3.86
N ILE A 32 3.76 -1.06 -5.16
CA ILE A 32 4.49 0.09 -5.72
C ILE A 32 3.59 1.34 -5.86
N GLY A 33 2.29 1.23 -5.57
CA GLY A 33 1.36 2.37 -5.69
C GLY A 33 1.03 2.77 -7.13
N ARG A 34 1.10 1.86 -8.11
CA ARG A 34 0.87 2.14 -9.54
C ARG A 34 -0.45 2.88 -9.82
N GLU A 35 -1.55 2.43 -9.19
CA GLU A 35 -2.85 3.08 -9.31
C GLU A 35 -2.87 4.49 -8.68
N LEU A 36 -2.14 4.68 -7.58
CA LEU A 36 -2.00 6.00 -6.96
C LEU A 36 -1.23 6.94 -7.89
N ASP A 37 -0.18 6.48 -8.54
CA ASP A 37 0.55 7.27 -9.52
C ASP A 37 -0.32 7.61 -10.74
N LEU A 38 -1.20 6.69 -11.18
CA LEU A 38 -2.21 6.98 -12.20
C LEU A 38 -3.15 8.12 -11.78
N MET A 39 -3.66 8.12 -10.54
CA MET A 39 -4.49 9.23 -10.03
C MET A 39 -3.78 10.59 -10.09
N THR A 40 -2.47 10.63 -9.87
CA THR A 40 -1.66 11.86 -10.01
C THR A 40 -1.53 12.26 -11.48
N ARG A 41 -1.23 11.29 -12.37
CA ARG A 41 -1.04 11.52 -13.80
C ARG A 41 -2.32 12.00 -14.49
N SER A 42 -3.46 11.38 -14.19
CA SER A 42 -4.76 11.76 -14.77
C SER A 42 -5.16 13.19 -14.44
N ARG A 43 -4.72 13.73 -13.31
CA ARG A 43 -4.95 15.12 -12.89
C ARG A 43 -3.87 16.10 -13.37
N LYS A 44 -2.93 15.65 -14.21
CA LYS A 44 -1.79 16.44 -14.73
C LYS A 44 -0.94 17.11 -13.63
N GLY A 45 -0.93 16.57 -12.42
CA GLY A 45 -0.23 17.21 -11.30
C GLY A 45 -0.45 16.53 -9.95
N LYS A 46 0.39 16.92 -8.97
CA LYS A 46 0.30 16.42 -7.59
C LYS A 46 -0.98 16.94 -6.92
N LEU A 47 -1.63 16.07 -6.16
CA LEU A 47 -2.84 16.42 -5.42
C LEU A 47 -2.50 17.39 -4.27
N PRO A 48 -3.27 18.47 -4.08
CA PRO A 48 -3.07 19.37 -2.94
C PRO A 48 -3.37 18.62 -1.64
N LEU A 49 -2.47 18.68 -0.68
CA LEU A 49 -2.65 18.03 0.61
C LEU A 49 -2.67 19.08 1.72
N VAL A 50 -3.87 19.33 2.24
CA VAL A 50 -4.13 20.21 3.37
C VAL A 50 -4.66 19.37 4.53
N ILE A 51 -3.98 19.48 5.67
CA ILE A 51 -4.39 18.81 6.91
C ILE A 51 -4.68 19.89 7.93
N GLU A 52 -5.93 19.92 8.38
CA GLU A 52 -6.36 20.83 9.43
C GLU A 52 -5.65 20.53 10.75
N PRO A 53 -5.39 21.57 11.57
CA PRO A 53 -4.81 21.37 12.89
C PRO A 53 -5.68 20.42 13.72
N GLY A 54 -5.04 19.46 14.39
CA GLY A 54 -5.73 18.45 15.23
C GLY A 54 -6.27 17.24 14.46
N LYS A 55 -6.37 17.30 13.13
CA LYS A 55 -6.77 16.14 12.32
C LYS A 55 -5.55 15.30 11.93
N LYS A 56 -5.76 13.99 11.81
CA LYS A 56 -4.73 13.02 11.35
C LYS A 56 -4.79 12.76 9.85
N ARG A 57 -5.89 13.13 9.20
CA ARG A 57 -6.15 12.92 7.77
C ARG A 57 -6.78 14.19 7.18
N PRO A 58 -6.64 14.40 5.86
CA PRO A 58 -7.37 15.44 5.12
C PRO A 58 -8.89 15.21 5.17
N ASN A 59 -9.66 16.28 4.92
CA ASN A 59 -11.12 16.21 4.89
C ASN A 59 -11.64 15.49 3.64
N LEU A 60 -10.98 15.69 2.48
CA LEU A 60 -11.45 15.09 1.24
C LEU A 60 -11.12 13.59 1.22
N VAL A 61 -12.15 12.75 1.12
CA VAL A 61 -12.07 11.28 1.22
C VAL A 61 -11.04 10.69 0.26
N MET A 62 -11.07 11.09 -1.01
CA MET A 62 -10.13 10.60 -2.03
C MET A 62 -8.66 10.93 -1.69
N ILE A 63 -8.39 12.15 -1.22
CA ILE A 63 -7.03 12.56 -0.83
C ILE A 63 -6.62 11.84 0.46
N ALA A 64 -7.54 11.68 1.40
CA ALA A 64 -7.30 10.95 2.65
C ALA A 64 -6.97 9.47 2.40
N ALA A 65 -7.67 8.81 1.47
CA ALA A 65 -7.40 7.45 1.06
C ALA A 65 -6.00 7.34 0.45
N LYS A 66 -5.68 8.19 -0.54
CA LYS A 66 -4.35 8.25 -1.16
C LYS A 66 -3.25 8.53 -0.14
N PHE A 67 -3.47 9.49 0.75
CA PHE A 67 -2.52 9.82 1.81
C PHE A 67 -2.25 8.61 2.71
N ALA A 68 -3.30 7.89 3.11
CA ALA A 68 -3.14 6.70 3.94
C ALA A 68 -2.39 5.57 3.23
N THR A 69 -2.66 5.34 1.95
CA THR A 69 -1.98 4.30 1.17
C THR A 69 -0.51 4.64 0.93
N GLU A 70 -0.19 5.87 0.53
CA GLU A 70 1.20 6.33 0.36
C GLU A 70 2.00 6.25 1.68
N CYS A 71 1.37 6.62 2.81
CA CYS A 71 1.96 6.46 4.13
C CYS A 71 2.32 4.99 4.42
N ASN A 72 1.41 4.05 4.13
CA ASN A 72 1.64 2.63 4.37
C ASN A 72 2.72 2.05 3.44
N ILE A 73 2.73 2.46 2.17
CA ILE A 73 3.75 2.07 1.18
C ILE A 73 5.13 2.54 1.63
N ALA A 74 5.24 3.81 2.02
CA ALA A 74 6.50 4.40 2.46
C ALA A 74 7.05 3.71 3.72
N VAL A 75 6.19 3.31 4.66
CA VAL A 75 6.62 2.53 5.83
C VAL A 75 7.15 1.16 5.40
N ARG A 76 6.38 0.39 4.63
CA ARG A 76 6.75 -0.98 4.26
C ARG A 76 8.03 -1.06 3.43
N ASN A 77 8.22 -0.14 2.49
CA ASN A 77 9.31 -0.23 1.51
C ASN A 77 10.60 0.45 1.98
N HIS A 78 10.53 1.40 2.90
CA HIS A 78 11.66 2.31 3.17
C HIS A 78 11.94 2.56 4.64
N VAL A 79 11.06 2.15 5.56
CA VAL A 79 11.25 2.35 7.00
C VAL A 79 11.68 1.03 7.63
N LEU A 80 12.81 1.05 8.31
CA LEU A 80 13.23 -0.06 9.16
C LEU A 80 12.19 -0.27 10.26
N ILE A 81 11.73 -1.52 10.45
CA ILE A 81 10.74 -1.87 11.48
C ILE A 81 11.49 -2.11 12.79
N PHE A 82 11.26 -1.25 13.78
CA PHE A 82 11.76 -1.42 15.14
C PHE A 82 10.65 -1.96 16.06
N PRO A 83 10.99 -2.78 17.07
CA PRO A 83 10.01 -3.36 18.00
C PRO A 83 9.32 -2.30 18.87
N HIS A 84 9.95 -1.15 19.09
CA HIS A 84 9.42 -0.11 19.96
C HIS A 84 9.46 1.28 19.33
N TRP A 85 8.35 2.03 19.45
CA TRP A 85 8.24 3.42 18.98
C TRP A 85 9.34 4.33 19.54
N LYS A 86 9.82 4.06 20.77
CA LYS A 86 10.86 4.87 21.42
C LYS A 86 12.17 4.87 20.62
N GLU A 87 12.47 3.82 19.87
CA GLU A 87 13.69 3.71 19.07
C GLU A 87 13.68 4.68 17.88
N TYR A 88 12.52 4.86 17.22
CA TYR A 88 12.38 5.85 16.15
C TYR A 88 12.70 7.28 16.61
N LYS A 89 12.43 7.61 17.87
CA LYS A 89 12.79 8.94 18.42
C LYS A 89 14.31 9.15 18.51
N LYS A 90 15.08 8.07 18.69
CA LYS A 90 16.55 8.11 18.68
C LYS A 90 17.10 8.33 17.26
N HIS A 91 16.31 8.01 16.23
CA HIS A 91 16.69 8.10 14.82
C HIS A 91 15.79 9.09 14.05
N PRO A 92 15.92 10.41 14.30
CA PRO A 92 15.09 11.42 13.64
C PRO A 92 15.24 11.43 12.11
N LYS A 93 16.38 10.95 11.58
CA LYS A 93 16.63 10.81 10.14
C LYS A 93 15.61 9.87 9.46
N ILE A 94 15.18 8.81 10.14
CA ILE A 94 14.23 7.84 9.60
C ILE A 94 12.85 8.49 9.47
N ILE A 95 12.40 9.17 10.53
CA ILE A 95 11.12 9.89 10.53
C ILE A 95 11.14 11.00 9.47
N LYS A 96 12.25 11.76 9.36
CA LYS A 96 12.40 12.80 8.34
C LYS A 96 12.36 12.23 6.93
N GLY A 97 13.13 11.17 6.65
CA GLY A 97 13.14 10.53 5.34
C GLY A 97 11.78 9.97 4.94
N TYR A 98 11.04 9.40 5.89
CA TYR A 98 9.65 8.98 5.69
C TYR A 98 8.74 10.16 5.32
N ILE A 99 8.78 11.24 6.11
CA ILE A 99 7.96 12.44 5.88
C ILE A 99 8.27 13.07 4.52
N ASP A 100 9.56 13.18 4.16
CA ASP A 100 9.99 13.75 2.90
C ASP A 100 9.48 12.92 1.72
N ARG A 101 9.57 11.59 1.79
CA ARG A 101 9.04 10.67 0.76
C ARG A 101 7.54 10.85 0.57
N VAL A 102 6.75 10.84 1.65
CA VAL A 102 5.30 11.08 1.58
C VAL A 102 5.02 12.47 1.01
N GLY A 103 5.76 13.49 1.45
CA GLY A 103 5.65 14.86 0.97
C GLY A 103 5.87 14.99 -0.54
N THR A 104 6.80 14.23 -1.12
CA THR A 104 7.04 14.30 -2.57
C THR A 104 5.86 13.85 -3.42
N LYS A 105 4.93 13.04 -2.90
CA LYS A 105 3.75 12.55 -3.62
C LYS A 105 2.60 13.56 -3.70
N PHE A 106 2.64 14.63 -2.90
CA PHE A 106 1.59 15.64 -2.81
C PHE A 106 2.12 17.04 -3.10
N HIS A 107 1.22 17.96 -3.43
CA HIS A 107 1.51 19.39 -3.45
C HIS A 107 1.24 19.93 -2.04
N THR A 108 2.27 20.00 -1.20
CA THR A 108 2.15 20.45 0.19
C THR A 108 3.45 21.01 0.72
N ASN A 109 3.37 21.82 1.78
CA ASN A 109 4.53 22.27 2.52
C ASN A 109 4.81 21.31 3.67
N VAL A 110 5.76 20.40 3.46
CA VAL A 110 6.19 19.37 4.43
C VAL A 110 6.66 19.98 5.78
N LYS A 111 7.04 21.27 5.80
CA LYS A 111 7.53 21.93 7.01
C LYS A 111 6.40 22.28 8.00
N VAL A 112 5.13 22.30 7.58
CA VAL A 112 4.01 22.68 8.46
C VAL A 112 3.78 21.66 9.57
N ALA A 113 3.56 22.15 10.80
CA ALA A 113 3.41 21.29 11.98
C ALA A 113 2.25 20.28 11.89
N PRO A 114 1.05 20.61 11.35
CA PRO A 114 -0.05 19.65 11.21
C PRO A 114 0.31 18.46 10.33
N MET A 115 1.02 18.70 9.21
CA MET A 115 1.44 17.66 8.29
C MET A 115 2.41 16.68 8.95
N LYS A 116 3.45 17.19 9.63
CA LYS A 116 4.40 16.35 10.37
C LYS A 116 3.71 15.50 11.42
N LYS A 117 2.79 16.10 12.20
CA LYS A 117 2.01 15.40 13.22
C LYS A 117 1.14 14.30 12.61
N ALA A 118 0.49 14.57 11.49
CA ALA A 118 -0.34 13.59 10.77
C ALA A 118 0.49 12.42 10.21
N CYS A 119 1.61 12.70 9.53
CA CYS A 119 2.52 11.67 9.04
C CYS A 119 3.03 10.79 10.18
N VAL A 120 3.48 11.37 11.28
CA VAL A 120 3.95 10.60 12.45
C VAL A 120 2.82 9.74 13.03
N ALA A 121 1.58 10.28 13.11
CA ALA A 121 0.43 9.52 13.58
C ALA A 121 0.07 8.35 12.64
N MET A 122 0.23 8.52 11.33
CA MET A 122 0.03 7.46 10.34
C MET A 122 1.14 6.41 10.39
N MET A 123 2.40 6.83 10.49
CA MET A 123 3.57 5.95 10.65
C MET A 123 3.41 5.06 11.88
N LYS A 124 3.04 5.64 13.03
CA LYS A 124 2.82 4.89 14.27
C LYS A 124 1.69 3.87 14.17
N LYS A 125 0.68 4.11 13.32
CA LYS A 125 -0.40 3.14 13.05
C LYS A 125 0.01 2.04 12.07
N ALA A 126 0.96 2.33 11.18
CA ALA A 126 1.42 1.40 10.16
C ALA A 126 2.46 0.41 10.70
N ILE A 127 3.24 0.83 11.71
CA ILE A 127 4.13 -0.03 12.48
C ILE A 127 3.24 -0.78 13.49
N ARG A 128 3.10 -2.10 13.29
CA ARG A 128 2.21 -2.98 14.06
C ARG A 128 2.75 -3.27 15.45
#